data_AF-A0A8H7F8B5-F1
#
_entry.id   AF-A0A8H7F8B5-F1
#
_cell.length_a   1.000
_cell.length_b   1.000
_cell.length_c   1.000
_cell.angle_alpha   90.00
_cell.angle_beta   90.00
_cell.angle_gamma   90.00
#
_symmetry.space_group_name_H-M   'P 1'
#
loop_
_entity.id
_entity.type
_entity.pdbx_description
1 polymer ?
#
loop_
_entity_poly.entity_id
_entity_poly.type
_entity_poly.pdbx_seq_one_letter_code
_entity_poly.pdbx_strand_id
1 'polypeptide(L)'
;MMKNVQGSSAGAGSGEFHVYKASRRREYERLKLMDEQMQKEALTSEFEQKRKQAEDVAEAKTAKNRAKRQKKKERAKRGKSEEDTKQDGTPRESTTSDLPLKKRRLINGKELVFRKPGEESDSEPDEGPQPHETSEVQMPQSTPENAAPVPAAEEAKITIHEDD
;
A
#
# COMPACT_ATOMS: atom_id res chain seq x y z
N MET A 1 -41.20 -18.67 17.76
CA MET A 1 -41.45 -19.95 18.47
C MET A 1 -41.02 -21.10 17.56
N MET A 2 -40.14 -21.99 18.01
CA MET A 2 -39.82 -23.21 17.25
C MET A 2 -41.03 -24.14 17.30
N LYS A 3 -41.51 -24.60 16.13
CA LYS A 3 -42.77 -25.33 16.00
C LYS A 3 -42.65 -26.84 16.27
N ASN A 4 -41.45 -27.39 16.23
CA ASN A 4 -41.19 -28.84 16.29
C ASN A 4 -40.21 -29.16 17.43
N VAL A 5 -40.62 -28.90 18.67
CA VAL A 5 -39.80 -29.22 19.85
C VAL A 5 -40.33 -30.52 20.45
N GLN A 6 -39.61 -31.61 20.22
CA GLN A 6 -39.88 -32.90 20.84
C GLN A 6 -39.49 -32.84 22.33
N GLY A 7 -40.22 -33.54 23.20
CA GLY A 7 -39.96 -33.53 24.64
C GLY A 7 -38.54 -34.02 24.98
N SER A 8 -37.93 -33.47 26.03
CA SER A 8 -36.52 -33.71 26.38
C SER A 8 -36.18 -35.17 26.73
N SER A 9 -37.17 -36.00 27.04
CA SER A 9 -37.01 -37.42 27.36
C SER A 9 -37.41 -38.36 26.23
N ALA A 10 -37.83 -37.84 25.07
CA ALA A 10 -38.25 -38.66 23.95
C ALA A 10 -37.03 -39.11 23.13
N GLY A 11 -37.03 -40.37 22.67
CA GLY A 11 -35.90 -40.97 21.95
C GLY A 11 -35.59 -40.31 20.60
N ALA A 12 -34.41 -40.61 20.04
CA ALA A 12 -33.99 -40.06 18.75
C ALA A 12 -34.89 -40.57 17.60
N GLY A 13 -35.57 -39.64 16.92
CA GLY A 13 -36.35 -39.94 15.73
C GLY A 13 -35.49 -40.08 14.48
N SER A 14 -36.02 -40.71 13.42
CA SER A 14 -35.30 -40.90 12.14
C SER A 14 -34.90 -39.59 11.45
N GLY A 15 -35.60 -38.49 11.72
CA GLY A 15 -35.29 -37.16 11.17
C GLY A 15 -34.27 -36.35 11.97
N GLU A 16 -33.90 -36.78 13.18
CA GLU A 16 -33.05 -36.00 14.10
C GLU A 16 -31.65 -35.77 13.52
N PHE A 17 -31.11 -36.76 12.80
CA PHE A 17 -29.83 -36.62 12.12
C PHE A 17 -29.80 -35.47 11.13
N HIS A 18 -30.87 -35.28 10.34
CA HIS A 18 -30.94 -34.20 9.36
C HIS A 18 -31.11 -32.84 10.03
N VAL A 19 -31.85 -32.78 11.15
CA VAL A 19 -31.99 -31.56 11.95
C VAL A 19 -30.63 -31.13 12.50
N TYR A 20 -29.87 -32.07 13.08
CA TYR A 20 -28.50 -31.82 13.56
C TYR A 20 -27.56 -31.40 12.44
N LYS A 21 -27.57 -32.09 11.30
CA LYS A 21 -26.74 -31.74 10.15
C LYS A 21 -27.02 -30.31 9.67
N ALA A 22 -28.30 -29.91 9.61
CA ALA A 22 -28.70 -28.58 9.19
C ALA A 22 -28.40 -27.51 10.26
N SER A 23 -28.54 -27.81 11.55
CA SER A 23 -28.21 -26.87 12.63
C SER A 23 -26.70 -26.67 12.73
N ARG A 24 -25.91 -27.75 12.65
CA ARG A 24 -24.44 -27.70 12.70
C ARG A 24 -23.87 -26.96 11.48
N ARG A 25 -24.43 -27.18 10.29
CA ARG A 25 -24.04 -26.40 9.09
C ARG A 25 -24.27 -24.91 9.30
N ARG A 26 -25.46 -24.52 9.77
CA ARG A 26 -25.79 -23.11 10.06
C ARG A 26 -24.85 -22.52 11.12
N GLU A 27 -24.51 -23.30 12.15
CA GLU A 27 -23.61 -22.82 13.19
C GLU A 27 -22.17 -22.66 12.68
N TYR A 28 -21.68 -23.57 11.84
CA TYR A 28 -20.37 -23.43 11.21
C TYR A 28 -20.29 -22.24 10.25
N GLU A 29 -21.33 -22.01 9.46
CA GLU A 29 -21.42 -20.81 8.61
C GLU A 29 -21.42 -19.54 9.45
N ARG A 30 -22.15 -19.53 10.57
CA ARG A 30 -22.18 -18.40 11.51
C ARG A 30 -20.82 -18.14 12.15
N LEU A 31 -20.15 -19.17 12.66
CA LEU A 31 -18.83 -19.07 13.26
C LEU A 31 -17.80 -18.59 12.23
N LYS A 32 -17.80 -19.19 11.04
CA LYS A 32 -16.91 -18.79 9.95
C LYS A 32 -17.08 -17.32 9.57
N LEU A 33 -18.31 -16.83 9.46
CA LEU A 33 -18.58 -15.43 9.14
C LEU A 33 -18.06 -14.49 10.24
N MET A 34 -18.25 -14.86 11.51
CA MET A 34 -17.74 -14.10 12.65
C MET A 34 -16.20 -14.06 12.66
N ASP A 35 -15.55 -15.20 12.43
CA ASP A 35 -14.09 -15.29 12.38
C ASP A 35 -13.51 -14.47 11.21
N GLU A 36 -14.14 -14.54 10.03
CA GLU A 36 -13.74 -13.74 8.87
C GLU A 36 -13.89 -12.24 9.12
N GLN A 37 -14.95 -11.81 9.81
CA GLN A 37 -15.15 -10.40 10.17
C GLN A 37 -14.08 -9.95 11.16
N MET A 38 -13.84 -10.72 12.22
CA MET A 38 -12.81 -10.42 13.22
C MET A 38 -11.42 -10.30 12.59
N GLN A 39 -11.06 -11.23 11.69
CA GLN A 39 -9.78 -11.18 10.99
C GLN A 39 -9.67 -9.93 10.10
N LYS A 40 -10.73 -9.58 9.36
CA LYS A 40 -10.75 -8.36 8.54
C LYS A 40 -10.59 -7.11 9.39
N GLU A 41 -11.33 -7.01 10.49
CA GLU A 41 -11.26 -5.87 11.42
C GLU A 41 -9.86 -5.71 12.01
N ALA A 42 -9.24 -6.82 12.45
CA ALA A 42 -7.87 -6.81 12.97
C ALA A 42 -6.87 -6.32 11.92
N LEU A 43 -6.93 -6.86 10.70
CA LEU A 43 -6.06 -6.44 9.59
C LEU A 43 -6.25 -4.96 9.22
N THR A 44 -7.50 -4.48 9.18
CA THR A 44 -7.78 -3.07 8.91
C THR A 44 -7.25 -2.16 10.01
N SER A 45 -7.43 -2.54 11.28
CA SER A 45 -6.94 -1.75 12.41
C SER A 45 -5.41 -1.67 12.41
N GLU A 46 -4.73 -2.79 12.18
CA GLU A 46 -3.27 -2.81 12.08
C GLU A 46 -2.76 -1.95 10.92
N PHE A 47 -3.43 -2.00 9.77
CA PHE A 47 -3.08 -1.20 8.61
C PHE A 47 -3.25 0.30 8.89
N GLU A 48 -4.37 0.70 9.48
CA GLU A 48 -4.65 2.09 9.84
C GLU A 48 -3.65 2.62 10.87
N GLN A 49 -3.31 1.80 11.88
CA GLN A 49 -2.30 2.15 12.88
C GLN A 49 -0.93 2.37 12.22
N LYS A 50 -0.49 1.44 11.36
CA LYS A 50 0.78 1.56 10.63
C LYS A 50 0.79 2.79 9.71
N ARG A 51 -0.32 3.06 9.02
CA ARG A 51 -0.45 4.24 8.14
C ARG A 51 -0.33 5.53 8.95
N LYS A 52 -1.07 5.64 10.06
CA LYS A 52 -1.02 6.81 10.94
C LYS A 52 0.37 7.04 11.52
N GLN A 53 1.05 5.98 11.98
CA GLN A 53 2.42 6.10 12.47
C GLN A 53 3.39 6.59 11.39
N ALA A 54 3.25 6.11 10.14
CA ALA A 54 4.08 6.57 9.04
C ALA A 54 3.82 8.05 8.69
N GLU A 55 2.55 8.45 8.67
CA GLU A 55 2.11 9.84 8.48
C GLU A 55 2.66 10.75 9.58
N ASP A 56 2.52 10.38 10.85
CA ASP A 56 3.02 11.13 12.01
C ASP A 56 4.55 11.32 11.95
N VAL A 57 5.30 10.27 11.57
CA VAL A 57 6.76 10.34 11.41
C VAL A 57 7.14 11.27 10.25
N ALA A 58 6.43 11.21 9.13
CA ALA A 58 6.65 12.10 8.00
C ALA A 58 6.32 13.56 8.36
N GLU A 59 5.21 13.79 9.05
CA GLU A 59 4.80 15.11 9.52
C GLU A 59 5.82 15.67 10.53
N ALA A 60 6.28 14.89 11.50
CA ALA A 60 7.29 15.33 12.46
C ALA A 60 8.60 15.78 11.76
N LYS A 61 9.06 15.01 10.76
CA LYS A 61 10.24 15.36 9.95
C LYS A 61 10.02 16.64 9.14
N THR A 62 8.86 16.77 8.49
CA THR A 62 8.54 17.94 7.67
C THR A 62 8.33 19.19 8.52
N ALA A 63 7.65 19.10 9.67
CA ALA A 63 7.45 20.16 10.65
C ALA A 63 8.78 20.66 11.22
N LYS A 64 9.70 19.75 11.62
CA LYS A 64 11.04 20.11 12.07
C LYS A 64 11.82 20.89 11.01
N ASN A 65 11.74 20.45 9.75
CA ASN A 65 12.41 21.14 8.64
C ASN A 65 11.76 22.49 8.31
N ARG A 66 10.41 22.57 8.36
CA ARG A 66 9.65 23.80 8.18
C ARG A 66 10.01 24.83 9.26
N ALA A 67 10.06 24.42 10.53
CA ALA A 67 10.47 25.26 11.66
C ALA A 67 11.90 25.81 11.48
N LYS A 68 12.86 24.97 11.06
CA LYS A 68 14.22 25.42 10.74
C LYS A 68 14.24 26.50 9.64
N ARG A 69 13.46 26.30 8.57
CA ARG A 69 13.36 27.27 7.46
C ARG A 69 12.70 28.59 7.89
N GLN A 70 11.62 28.52 8.68
CA GLN A 70 10.95 29.71 9.23
C GLN A 70 11.91 30.51 10.11
N LYS A 71 12.62 29.86 11.05
CA LYS A 71 13.62 30.53 11.90
C LYS A 71 14.74 31.20 11.08
N LYS A 72 15.20 30.59 9.98
CA LYS A 72 16.18 31.20 9.08
C LYS A 72 15.58 32.40 8.33
N LYS A 73 14.34 32.29 7.85
CA LYS A 73 13.62 33.38 7.16
C LYS A 73 13.40 34.58 8.09
N GLU A 74 13.00 34.34 9.33
CA GLU A 74 12.83 35.38 10.35
C GLU A 74 14.15 36.08 10.68
N ARG A 75 15.25 35.33 10.85
CA ARG A 75 16.59 35.93 11.05
C ARG A 75 17.03 36.78 9.86
N ALA A 76 16.83 36.31 8.63
CA ALA A 76 17.16 37.07 7.43
C ALA A 76 16.29 38.32 7.28
N LYS A 77 14.99 38.26 7.63
CA LYS A 77 14.11 39.43 7.62
C LYS A 77 14.55 40.48 8.64
N ARG A 78 14.92 40.06 9.86
CA ARG A 78 15.43 40.96 10.91
C ARG A 78 16.73 41.63 10.50
N GLY A 79 17.68 40.89 9.91
CA GLY A 79 18.94 41.45 9.41
C GLY A 79 18.73 42.46 8.28
N LYS A 80 17.81 42.19 7.34
CA LYS A 80 17.48 43.15 6.28
C LYS A 80 16.80 44.42 6.79
N SER A 81 15.90 44.32 7.77
CA SER A 81 15.25 45.52 8.33
C SER A 81 16.22 46.44 9.09
N GLU A 82 17.30 45.89 9.66
CA GLU A 82 18.35 46.70 10.29
C GLU A 82 19.30 47.35 9.26
N GLU A 83 19.48 46.72 8.09
CA GLU A 83 20.33 47.24 7.01
C GLU A 83 19.61 48.29 6.14
N ASP A 84 18.30 48.14 5.91
CA ASP A 84 17.46 49.11 5.18
C ASP A 84 17.26 50.45 5.93
N THR A 85 17.58 50.49 7.24
CA THR A 85 17.55 51.75 8.01
C THR A 85 18.86 52.54 7.85
N LYS A 86 19.90 52.01 7.16
CA LYS A 86 21.23 52.65 7.06
C LYS A 86 21.69 53.06 5.67
N GLN A 87 20.96 52.75 4.59
CA GLN A 87 21.40 53.12 3.24
C GLN A 87 20.23 53.64 2.38
N ASP A 88 19.88 54.91 2.59
CA ASP A 88 19.21 55.71 1.57
C ASP A 88 20.30 56.42 0.75
N GLY A 89 20.47 56.06 -0.53
CA GLY A 89 21.48 56.68 -1.39
C GLY A 89 21.88 55.94 -2.67
N THR A 90 21.08 56.12 -3.72
CA THR A 90 21.41 56.06 -5.18
C THR A 90 21.46 54.69 -5.91
N PRO A 91 20.74 54.53 -7.05
CA PRO A 91 20.72 53.29 -7.83
C PRO A 91 21.78 53.29 -8.94
N ARG A 92 22.45 52.15 -9.16
CA ARG A 92 23.20 51.90 -10.40
C ARG A 92 22.84 50.54 -11.01
N GLU A 93 22.37 50.67 -12.24
CA GLU A 93 22.04 49.65 -13.22
C GLU A 93 23.29 48.90 -13.70
N SER A 94 23.26 47.56 -13.70
CA SER A 94 24.28 46.73 -14.35
C SER A 94 23.67 45.42 -14.83
N THR A 95 23.49 45.38 -16.14
CA THR A 95 23.16 44.23 -16.98
C THR A 95 24.34 43.26 -17.05
N THR A 96 24.25 42.08 -16.44
CA THR A 96 24.96 40.88 -16.92
C THR A 96 24.28 39.62 -16.39
N SER A 97 24.04 38.70 -17.32
CA SER A 97 23.51 37.36 -17.14
C SER A 97 24.41 36.51 -16.24
N ASP A 98 24.04 36.32 -14.98
CA ASP A 98 24.68 35.33 -14.13
C ASP A 98 23.65 34.67 -13.20
N LEU A 99 22.89 33.73 -13.76
CA LEU A 99 22.00 32.87 -12.97
C LEU A 99 22.82 31.67 -12.47
N PRO A 100 22.90 31.42 -11.14
CA PRO A 100 23.81 30.43 -10.59
C PRO A 100 23.44 29.01 -11.02
N LEU A 101 24.44 28.25 -11.49
CA LEU A 101 24.37 26.84 -11.95
C LEU A 101 23.73 25.83 -10.97
N LYS A 102 23.33 26.26 -9.77
CA LYS A 102 22.73 25.42 -8.71
C LYS A 102 21.28 24.97 -8.98
N LYS A 103 20.68 25.34 -10.13
CA LYS A 103 19.34 24.88 -10.55
C LYS A 103 19.35 23.77 -11.61
N ARG A 104 20.51 23.32 -12.09
CA ARG A 104 20.62 22.16 -13.00
C ARG A 104 20.76 20.90 -12.15
N ARG A 105 19.71 20.10 -12.03
CA ARG A 105 19.82 18.74 -11.47
C ARG A 105 20.09 17.78 -12.62
N LEU A 106 21.36 17.42 -12.79
CA LEU A 106 21.80 16.42 -13.76
C LEU A 106 21.56 15.04 -13.16
N ILE A 107 20.71 14.22 -13.78
CA ILE A 107 20.58 12.79 -13.47
C ILE A 107 21.07 12.05 -14.72
N ASN A 108 22.08 11.19 -14.56
CA ASN A 108 22.69 10.37 -15.61
C ASN A 108 23.27 11.12 -16.83
N GLY A 109 23.80 12.32 -16.63
CA GLY A 109 24.55 13.03 -17.68
C GLY A 109 23.71 13.65 -18.81
N LYS A 110 22.38 13.53 -18.76
CA LYS A 110 21.46 14.24 -19.67
C LYS A 110 20.78 15.38 -18.91
N GLU A 111 20.84 16.58 -19.48
CA GLU A 111 20.28 17.78 -18.87
C GLU A 111 18.75 17.77 -18.93
N LEU A 112 18.11 17.62 -17.78
CA LEU A 112 16.68 17.84 -17.64
C LEU A 112 16.40 19.35 -17.56
N VAL A 113 16.20 19.97 -18.72
CA VAL A 113 15.66 21.33 -18.83
C VAL A 113 14.14 21.24 -18.67
N PHE A 114 13.63 21.65 -17.51
CA PHE A 114 12.19 21.76 -17.30
C PHE A 114 11.65 22.96 -18.10
N ARG A 115 10.99 22.69 -19.23
CA ARG A 115 10.27 23.72 -20.00
C ARG A 115 8.96 24.08 -19.29
N LYS A 116 8.65 25.37 -19.26
CA LYS A 116 7.42 25.93 -18.67
C LYS A 116 6.25 25.63 -19.62
N PRO A 117 5.04 25.33 -19.13
CA PRO A 117 3.91 24.99 -20.02
C PRO A 117 3.55 26.21 -20.89
N GLY A 118 3.63 26.08 -22.23
CA GLY A 118 3.11 27.07 -23.19
C GLY A 118 4.03 27.53 -24.34
N GLU A 119 5.16 26.87 -24.62
CA GLU A 119 6.02 27.23 -25.77
C GLU A 119 5.99 26.10 -26.81
N GLU A 120 5.17 26.27 -27.86
CA GLU A 120 5.10 25.40 -29.03
C GLU A 120 6.14 25.87 -30.05
N SER A 121 7.05 24.99 -30.47
CA SER A 121 7.85 25.20 -31.67
C SER A 121 8.09 23.87 -32.37
N ASP A 122 7.42 23.76 -33.50
CA ASP A 122 7.65 22.92 -34.67
C ASP A 122 9.13 22.79 -35.04
N SER A 123 9.66 21.55 -35.13
CA SER A 123 10.80 21.11 -35.96
C SER A 123 11.13 19.61 -35.74
N GLU A 124 10.87 18.82 -36.80
CA GLU A 124 11.39 17.48 -37.15
C GLU A 124 11.01 16.24 -36.30
N PRO A 125 10.66 15.10 -36.95
CA PRO A 125 10.31 13.85 -36.27
C PRO A 125 11.58 13.11 -35.83
N ASP A 126 11.92 13.21 -34.53
CA ASP A 126 12.92 12.32 -33.92
C ASP A 126 12.28 10.93 -33.74
N GLU A 127 12.71 9.99 -34.56
CA GLU A 127 12.32 8.57 -34.52
C GLU A 127 12.47 8.04 -33.09
N GLY A 128 11.33 7.80 -32.45
CA GLY A 128 11.27 7.20 -31.13
C GLY A 128 12.02 5.85 -31.11
N PRO A 129 12.69 5.51 -29.99
CA PRO A 129 13.42 4.26 -29.90
C PRO A 129 12.46 3.09 -30.08
N GLN A 130 12.75 2.26 -31.07
CA GLN A 130 11.98 1.07 -31.43
C GLN A 130 11.73 0.17 -30.19
N PRO A 131 10.50 -0.34 -29.99
CA PRO A 131 10.25 -1.33 -28.97
C PRO A 131 11.00 -2.62 -29.34
N HIS A 132 11.89 -3.02 -28.44
CA HIS A 132 12.53 -4.33 -28.46
C HIS A 132 11.44 -5.39 -28.34
N GLU A 133 11.45 -6.34 -29.29
CA GLU A 133 10.57 -7.50 -29.30
C GLU A 133 10.72 -8.26 -27.97
N THR A 134 9.71 -8.20 -27.13
CA THR A 134 9.54 -9.17 -26.06
C THR A 134 9.04 -10.45 -26.69
N SER A 135 9.94 -11.41 -26.80
CA SER A 135 9.65 -12.81 -27.09
C SER A 135 8.42 -13.27 -26.30
N GLU A 136 7.42 -13.76 -27.03
CA GLU A 136 6.22 -14.39 -26.49
C GLU A 136 6.63 -15.55 -25.57
N VAL A 137 6.58 -15.33 -24.26
CA VAL A 137 6.58 -16.42 -23.29
C VAL A 137 5.17 -16.99 -23.30
N GLN A 138 5.01 -18.07 -24.06
CA GLN A 138 3.80 -18.86 -24.15
C GLN A 138 3.46 -19.41 -22.75
N MET A 139 2.39 -18.86 -22.15
CA MET A 139 1.76 -19.42 -20.96
C MET A 139 1.29 -20.86 -21.28
N PRO A 140 1.70 -21.90 -20.53
CA PRO A 140 1.12 -23.22 -20.73
C PRO A 140 -0.33 -23.19 -20.27
N GLN A 141 -1.24 -23.33 -21.22
CA GLN A 141 -2.66 -23.57 -20.97
C GLN A 141 -2.81 -24.96 -20.32
N SER A 142 -3.25 -25.01 -19.07
CA SER A 142 -3.66 -26.25 -18.42
C SER A 142 -5.06 -26.63 -18.90
N THR A 143 -5.14 -27.59 -19.82
CA THR A 143 -6.37 -28.34 -20.12
C THR A 143 -6.77 -29.19 -18.91
N PRO A 144 -8.07 -29.35 -18.61
CA PRO A 144 -8.50 -30.24 -17.53
C PRO A 144 -8.54 -31.68 -18.06
N GLU A 145 -7.39 -32.36 -18.04
CA GLU A 145 -7.35 -33.80 -18.24
C GLU A 145 -7.58 -34.52 -16.90
N ASN A 146 -8.77 -35.11 -16.81
CA ASN A 146 -9.05 -36.41 -16.20
C ASN A 146 -8.33 -36.72 -14.87
N ALA A 147 -8.95 -36.33 -13.75
CA ALA A 147 -8.52 -36.73 -12.42
C ALA A 147 -8.71 -38.24 -12.21
N ALA A 148 -7.65 -39.02 -12.40
CA ALA A 148 -7.55 -40.36 -11.84
C ALA A 148 -7.53 -40.26 -10.30
N PRO A 149 -8.21 -41.17 -9.57
CA PRO A 149 -8.27 -41.10 -8.11
C PRO A 149 -6.89 -41.37 -7.51
N VAL A 150 -6.38 -40.39 -6.75
CA VAL A 150 -5.18 -40.54 -5.91
C VAL A 150 -5.41 -41.65 -4.88
N PRO A 151 -4.47 -42.61 -4.70
CA PRO A 151 -4.58 -43.60 -3.65
C PRO A 151 -4.45 -42.91 -2.28
N ALA A 152 -5.38 -43.23 -1.38
CA ALA A 152 -5.39 -42.72 0.00
C ALA A 152 -4.07 -43.08 0.71
N ALA A 153 -3.36 -42.07 1.22
CA ALA A 153 -2.20 -42.29 2.07
C ALA A 153 -2.66 -42.93 3.39
N GLU A 154 -2.15 -44.11 3.70
CA GLU A 154 -2.33 -44.76 5.01
C GLU A 154 -1.74 -43.86 6.11
N GLU A 155 -2.57 -43.54 7.10
CA GLU A 155 -2.18 -42.75 8.26
C GLU A 155 -1.14 -43.52 9.10
N ALA A 156 -0.02 -42.88 9.41
CA ALA A 156 1.04 -43.47 10.21
C ALA A 156 0.53 -43.82 11.62
N LYS A 157 0.40 -45.11 11.89
CA LYS A 157 0.00 -45.67 13.20
C LYS A 157 1.13 -45.47 14.21
N ILE A 158 0.99 -44.51 15.10
CA ILE A 158 1.92 -44.29 16.22
C ILE A 158 1.56 -45.27 17.34
N THR A 159 2.45 -46.23 17.61
CA THR A 159 2.37 -47.12 18.77
C THR A 159 3.10 -46.45 19.94
N ILE A 160 2.37 -46.17 21.03
CA ILE A 160 2.94 -45.67 22.27
C ILE A 160 3.27 -46.89 23.15
N HIS A 161 4.54 -47.04 23.52
CA HIS A 161 4.96 -48.01 24.52
C HIS A 161 4.96 -47.32 25.88
N GLU A 162 4.13 -47.80 26.80
CA GLU A 162 4.19 -47.45 28.22
C GLU A 162 5.30 -48.30 28.86
N ASP A 163 6.39 -47.66 29.28
CA ASP A 163 7.43 -48.28 30.10
C ASP A 163 6.95 -48.25 31.57
N ASP A 164 6.78 -49.43 32.17
CA ASP A 164 6.57 -49.67 33.61
C ASP A 164 7.86 -49.44 34.43
#